data_AF-A0AAW9QL73-F1
#
_entry.id   AF-A0AAW9QL73-F1
#
_cell.length_a   1.000
_cell.length_b   1.000
_cell.length_c   1.000
_cell.angle_alpha   90.00
_cell.angle_beta   90.00
_cell.angle_gamma   90.00
#
_symmetry.space_group_name_H-M   'P 1'
#
loop_
_entity.id
_entity.type
_entity.pdbx_description
1 polymer ?
#
loop_
_entity_poly.entity_id
_entity_poly.type
_entity_poly.pdbx_seq_one_letter_code
_entity_poly.pdbx_strand_id
1 'polypeptide(L)' 'MNENAMNNTSKTNWQKVDSLTEEEIDTSDIPPLTEEFFSKSRWWQPVERFTAFLR' A
#
# COMPACT_ATOMS: atom_id res chain seq x y z
N MET A 1 21.84 10.57 7.00
CA MET A 1 21.31 9.19 6.90
C MET A 1 22.44 8.25 7.31
N ASN A 2 22.22 7.32 8.24
CA ASN A 2 23.25 6.39 8.72
C ASN A 2 23.31 5.17 7.79
N GLU A 3 24.46 4.94 7.18
CA GLU A 3 24.75 3.85 6.25
C GLU A 3 24.49 2.45 6.85
N ASN A 4 24.47 2.31 8.17
CA ASN A 4 24.38 1.03 8.87
C ASN A 4 22.95 0.59 9.24
N ALA A 5 21.91 1.37 8.89
CA ALA A 5 20.53 1.10 9.33
C ALA A 5 19.69 0.24 8.36
N MET A 6 20.19 -0.07 7.15
CA MET A 6 19.40 -0.71 6.08
C MET A 6 19.90 -2.10 5.67
N ASN A 7 20.63 -2.80 6.55
CA ASN A 7 21.21 -4.12 6.24
C ASN A 7 20.24 -5.29 6.47
N ASN A 8 18.97 -5.01 6.80
CA ASN A 8 18.01 -6.05 7.14
C ASN A 8 17.39 -6.61 5.87
N THR A 9 18.10 -7.54 5.23
CA THR A 9 17.55 -8.31 4.12
C THR A 9 16.35 -9.09 4.65
N SER A 10 15.18 -8.82 4.06
CA SER A 10 13.96 -9.54 4.41
C SER A 10 14.21 -11.05 4.34
N LYS A 11 13.89 -11.76 5.42
CA LYS A 11 13.98 -13.23 5.47
C LYS A 11 12.80 -13.90 4.75
N THR A 12 11.87 -13.11 4.22
CA THR A 12 10.76 -13.60 3.42
C THR A 12 11.29 -14.26 2.16
N ASN A 13 10.80 -15.47 1.87
CA ASN A 13 11.10 -16.16 0.63
C ASN A 13 10.26 -15.54 -0.50
N TRP A 14 10.80 -14.50 -1.14
CA TRP A 14 10.13 -13.77 -2.20
C TRP A 14 9.91 -14.62 -3.45
N GLN A 15 10.86 -15.50 -3.79
CA GLN A 15 10.72 -16.43 -4.92
C GLN A 15 9.50 -17.34 -4.77
N LYS A 16 9.19 -17.77 -3.54
CA LYS A 16 7.97 -18.54 -3.26
C LYS A 16 6.73 -17.69 -3.48
N VAL A 17 6.72 -16.44 -2.99
CA VAL A 17 5.58 -15.51 -3.17
C VAL A 17 5.34 -15.23 -4.64
N ASP A 18 6.39 -14.95 -5.42
CA ASP A 18 6.30 -14.68 -6.86
C ASP A 18 5.80 -15.87 -7.68
N SER A 19 5.94 -17.09 -7.15
CA SER A 19 5.52 -18.32 -7.83
C SER A 19 4.09 -18.76 -7.46
N LEU A 20 3.44 -18.12 -6.47
CA LEU A 20 2.08 -18.46 -6.07
C LEU A 20 1.07 -18.00 -7.13
N THR A 21 0.14 -18.89 -7.46
CA THR A 21 -1.03 -18.57 -8.29
C THR A 21 -2.14 -17.96 -7.43
N GLU A 22 -3.09 -17.26 -8.07
CA GLU A 22 -4.21 -16.60 -7.37
C GLU A 22 -5.02 -17.60 -6.54
N GLU A 23 -5.23 -18.81 -7.06
CA GLU A 23 -6.01 -19.87 -6.42
C GLU A 23 -5.31 -20.49 -5.19
N GLU A 24 -3.98 -20.35 -5.09
CA GLU A 24 -3.19 -20.83 -3.96
C GLU A 24 -3.12 -19.80 -2.83
N ILE A 25 -3.55 -18.56 -3.06
CA ILE A 25 -3.60 -17.51 -2.03
C ILE A 25 -4.85 -17.73 -1.18
N ASP A 26 -4.63 -18.12 0.08
CA ASP A 26 -5.71 -18.21 1.06
C ASP A 26 -6.15 -16.81 1.49
N THR A 27 -7.35 -16.42 1.08
CA THR A 27 -8.02 -15.17 1.51
C THR A 27 -9.21 -15.44 2.41
N SER A 28 -9.36 -16.66 2.94
CA SER A 28 -10.54 -17.06 3.72
C SER A 28 -10.66 -16.32 5.06
N ASP A 29 -9.54 -15.77 5.54
CA ASP A 29 -9.46 -14.95 6.75
C ASP A 29 -9.83 -13.47 6.51
N ILE A 30 -9.91 -13.04 5.25
CA ILE A 30 -10.23 -11.66 4.88
C ILE A 30 -11.75 -11.50 4.77
N PRO A 31 -12.40 -10.74 5.68
CA PRO A 31 -13.83 -10.52 5.59
C PRO A 31 -14.20 -9.65 4.37
N PRO A 32 -15.42 -9.77 3.84
CA PRO A 32 -15.88 -8.92 2.75
C PRO A 32 -15.89 -7.45 3.16
N LEU A 33 -15.43 -6.58 2.26
CA LEU A 33 -15.43 -5.12 2.45
C LEU A 33 -16.87 -4.57 2.32
N THR A 34 -17.44 -4.09 3.43
CA THR A 34 -18.77 -3.49 3.46
C THR A 34 -18.72 -1.98 3.23
N GLU A 35 -19.86 -1.36 2.92
CA GLU A 35 -19.97 0.10 2.78
C GLU A 35 -19.56 0.85 4.06
N GLU A 36 -19.77 0.25 5.24
CA GLU A 36 -19.37 0.80 6.53
C GLU A 36 -17.85 1.03 6.63
N PHE A 37 -17.06 0.14 6.01
CA PHE A 37 -15.60 0.29 5.95
C PHE A 37 -15.20 1.61 5.28
N PHE A 38 -15.95 2.02 4.26
CA PHE A 38 -15.71 3.24 3.50
C PHE A 38 -16.45 4.47 4.03
N SER A 39 -17.21 4.35 5.13
CA SER A 39 -18.04 5.44 5.67
C SER A 39 -17.28 6.73 5.99
N LYS A 40 -15.99 6.62 6.32
CA LYS A 40 -15.11 7.76 6.63
C LYS A 40 -14.19 8.16 5.48
N SER A 41 -14.23 7.40 4.38
CA SER A 41 -13.40 7.66 3.22
C SER A 41 -13.90 8.90 2.49
N ARG A 42 -12.98 9.74 2.05
CA ARG A 42 -13.28 10.91 1.21
C ARG A 42 -12.43 10.86 -0.03
N TRP A 43 -13.02 11.24 -1.15
CA TRP A 43 -12.27 11.48 -2.37
C TRP A 43 -11.32 12.66 -2.14
N TRP A 44 -10.04 12.44 -2.40
CA TRP A 44 -9.08 13.52 -2.45
C TRP A 44 -8.82 13.86 -3.91
N GLN A 45 -9.15 15.09 -4.29
CA GLN A 45 -8.72 15.64 -5.57
C GLN A 45 -7.42 16.42 -5.34
N PRO A 46 -6.39 16.22 -6.18
CA PRO A 46 -5.21 17.06 -6.15
C PRO A 46 -5.62 18.51 -6.37
N VAL A 47 -5.18 19.42 -5.51
CA VAL A 47 -5.30 20.84 -5.79
C VAL A 47 -4.38 21.18 -6.96
N GLU A 48 -4.88 21.91 -7.95
CA GLU A 48 -4.04 22.46 -9.00
C GLU A 48 -2.93 23.31 -8.36
N ARG A 49 -1.72 23.26 -8.95
CA ARG A 49 -0.56 24.00 -8.44
C ARG A 49 -0.93 25.48 -8.28
N PHE A 50 -1.01 25.93 -7.03
CA PHE A 50 -1.15 27.35 -6.72
C PHE A 50 0.13 28.07 -7.16
N THR A 51 0.07 28.76 -8.30
CA THR A 51 1.16 29.62 -8.73
C THR A 51 0.96 30.97 -8.05
N ALA A 52 1.60 31.16 -6.89
CA ALA A 52 1.65 32.46 -6.25
C ALA A 52 2.47 33.40 -7.17
N PHE A 53 1.79 34.28 -7.90
CA PHE A 53 2.46 35.44 -8.47
C PHE A 53 2.89 36.33 -7.30
N LEU A 54 4.17 36.27 -6.93
CA LEU A 54 4.81 37.28 -6.10
C LEU A 54 4.80 38.59 -6.91
N ARG A 55 4.10 39.59 -6.39
CA ARG A 55 4.15 40.97 -6.86
C ARG A 55 5.13 41.77 -6.01
#